data_AF-A0A813II22-F1
#
_entry.id   AF-A0A813II22-F1
#
_cell.length_a   1.000
_cell.length_b   1.000
_cell.length_c   1.000
_cell.angle_alpha   90.00
_cell.angle_beta   90.00
_cell.angle_gamma   90.00
#
_symmetry.space_group_name_H-M   'P 1'
#
loop_
_entity.id
_entity.type
_entity.pdbx_description
1 polymer ?
#
loop_
_entity_poly.entity_id
_entity_poly.type
_entity_poly.pdbx_seq_one_letter_code
_entity_poly.pdbx_strand_id
1 'polypeptide(L)'
;MATTQMAALRRRRPAALLLAAAAGVAAVCWGSSLAPSFVLGQPTLQRSSAVARRAEEVAAAVLEAPPSDEQLEGTVSKEPRPSRRIKPKRERRGTLCYARRELNEEAERMRAVIQPLLMERHLSIKEVTFVLNRIGAPLRHLMYKPRQGVPIFTEHKVRRLCRRAKNERGDRLIRFVRPPFLPPLAPGAPYPPPMKDVYAEVPPLGWQGGQFTPMKEIAQRDDGEDEQE
;
A
#
# COMPACT_ATOMS: atom_id res chain seq x y z
N MET A 1 32.46 32.94 -17.99
CA MET A 1 32.92 32.13 -16.85
C MET A 1 32.44 32.78 -15.58
N ALA A 2 31.47 32.19 -14.87
CA ALA A 2 31.08 32.60 -13.53
C ALA A 2 30.37 31.42 -12.85
N THR A 3 31.08 30.76 -11.93
CA THR A 3 30.57 29.67 -11.11
C THR A 3 30.23 30.21 -9.72
N THR A 4 28.94 30.29 -9.39
CA THR A 4 28.48 30.65 -8.04
C THR A 4 28.23 29.36 -7.27
N GLN A 5 29.17 28.95 -6.42
CA GLN A 5 29.01 27.81 -5.50
C GLN A 5 28.20 28.25 -4.28
N MET A 6 27.01 27.68 -4.07
CA MET A 6 26.29 27.77 -2.79
C MET A 6 26.64 26.56 -1.92
N ALA A 7 27.34 26.81 -0.81
CA ALA A 7 27.60 25.83 0.23
C ALA A 7 26.39 25.70 1.17
N ALA A 8 25.75 24.52 1.18
CA ALA A 8 24.65 24.20 2.08
C ALA A 8 25.18 23.75 3.46
N LEU A 9 24.94 24.55 4.49
CA LEU A 9 25.21 24.23 5.90
C LEU A 9 24.26 23.11 6.39
N ARG A 10 24.80 21.91 6.60
CA ARG A 10 24.09 20.78 7.23
C ARG A 10 24.11 20.93 8.75
N ARG A 11 22.96 21.29 9.35
CA ARG A 11 22.72 21.16 10.79
C ARG A 11 22.52 19.68 11.16
N ARG A 12 23.50 19.07 11.83
CA ARG A 12 23.36 17.77 12.50
C ARG A 12 22.87 17.99 13.93
N ARG A 13 21.85 17.23 14.33
CA ARG A 13 21.22 17.24 15.66
C ARG A 13 22.15 16.61 16.72
N PRO A 14 22.12 17.06 17.99
CA PRO A 14 22.89 16.43 19.05
C PRO A 14 22.25 15.11 19.50
N ALA A 15 23.10 14.10 19.71
CA ALA A 15 22.77 12.83 20.34
C ALA A 15 22.76 13.03 21.86
N ALA A 16 21.62 12.78 22.50
CA ALA A 16 21.52 12.73 23.96
C ALA A 16 21.61 11.27 24.41
N LEU A 17 22.73 10.96 25.05
CA LEU A 17 22.94 9.86 25.99
C LEU A 17 22.06 10.07 27.23
N LEU A 18 21.28 9.08 27.64
CA LEU A 18 21.00 8.87 29.07
C LEU A 18 20.88 7.36 29.38
N LEU A 19 21.81 6.94 30.22
CA LEU A 19 21.87 5.69 30.98
C LEU A 19 20.73 5.64 32.00
N ALA A 20 20.10 4.47 32.15
CA ALA A 20 19.44 4.09 33.39
C ALA A 20 19.72 2.61 33.65
N ALA A 21 20.64 2.36 34.58
CA ALA A 21 20.86 1.08 35.21
C ALA A 21 20.02 1.03 36.50
N ALA A 22 19.25 -0.04 36.69
CA ALA A 22 18.82 -0.49 38.01
C ALA A 22 18.44 -1.97 37.91
N ALA A 23 19.34 -2.82 38.41
CA ALA A 23 19.05 -4.19 38.80
C ALA A 23 18.33 -4.19 40.15
N GLY A 24 17.38 -5.12 40.35
CA GLY A 24 16.70 -5.31 41.63
C GLY A 24 15.70 -6.46 41.57
N VAL A 25 16.15 -7.63 42.00
CA VAL A 25 15.44 -8.92 42.06
C VAL A 25 14.65 -9.03 43.37
N ALA A 26 13.39 -9.50 43.30
CA ALA A 26 12.70 -10.40 44.25
C ALA A 26 11.20 -10.47 43.83
N ALA A 27 10.70 -11.54 43.21
CA ALA A 27 10.36 -12.85 43.76
C ALA A 27 9.18 -12.82 44.75
N VAL A 28 8.05 -13.46 44.35
CA VAL A 28 7.06 -14.30 45.07
C VAL A 28 5.79 -14.37 44.18
N CYS A 29 5.59 -15.42 43.36
CA CYS A 29 4.79 -16.65 43.60
C CYS A 29 3.29 -16.34 43.88
N TRP A 30 2.26 -16.77 43.14
CA TRP A 30 1.91 -18.05 42.47
C TRP A 30 1.06 -17.75 41.21
N GLY A 31 1.24 -18.38 40.04
CA GLY A 31 0.79 -19.75 39.79
C GLY A 31 0.94 -20.14 38.31
N SER A 32 1.58 -21.30 38.10
CA SER A 32 1.44 -22.23 36.97
C SER A 32 2.13 -21.96 35.62
N SER A 33 3.42 -22.33 35.61
CA SER A 33 3.97 -23.39 34.74
C SER A 33 4.25 -23.10 33.25
N LEU A 34 5.35 -22.37 32.98
CA LEU A 34 6.29 -22.71 31.90
C LEU A 34 7.70 -22.32 32.36
N ALA A 35 8.52 -23.31 32.70
CA ALA A 35 9.90 -23.10 33.13
C ALA A 35 10.76 -22.45 32.01
N PRO A 36 11.67 -21.52 32.33
CA PRO A 36 12.58 -20.91 31.36
C PRO A 36 13.79 -21.83 31.13
N SER A 37 13.68 -22.77 30.20
CA SER A 37 14.82 -23.51 29.68
C SER A 37 15.64 -22.62 28.73
N PHE A 38 16.47 -21.74 29.31
CA PHE A 38 17.36 -20.86 28.52
C PHE A 38 18.79 -20.73 29.08
N VAL A 39 19.16 -21.49 30.13
CA VAL A 39 20.43 -21.28 30.87
C VAL A 39 21.50 -22.36 30.62
N LEU A 40 21.23 -23.40 29.83
CA LEU A 40 22.27 -24.35 29.40
C LEU A 40 22.29 -24.39 27.89
N GLY A 41 23.39 -23.93 27.28
CA GLY A 41 23.63 -23.91 25.84
C GLY A 41 23.64 -25.30 25.20
N GLN A 42 22.47 -25.93 25.13
CA GLN A 42 22.25 -27.14 24.36
C GLN A 42 21.74 -26.76 22.96
N PRO A 43 22.41 -27.21 21.89
CA PRO A 43 21.86 -27.09 20.55
C PRO A 43 20.61 -27.97 20.46
N THR A 44 19.46 -27.35 20.19
CA THR A 44 18.24 -28.06 19.84
C THR A 44 18.42 -28.72 18.47
N LEU A 45 18.97 -29.93 18.48
CA LEU A 45 18.97 -30.85 17.34
C LEU A 45 17.55 -31.39 17.14
N GLN A 46 16.70 -30.59 16.50
CA GLN A 46 15.51 -31.09 15.80
C GLN A 46 15.46 -30.50 14.39
N ARG A 47 16.38 -30.99 13.55
CA ARG A 47 16.27 -30.94 12.09
C ARG A 47 16.82 -32.24 11.52
N SER A 48 15.99 -33.27 11.50
CA SER A 48 16.33 -34.53 10.83
C SER A 48 15.07 -35.24 10.33
N SER A 49 14.67 -34.94 9.10
CA SER A 49 13.91 -35.90 8.28
C SER A 49 14.21 -35.80 6.77
N ALA A 50 15.01 -34.84 6.31
CA ALA A 50 15.36 -34.69 4.90
C ALA A 50 16.75 -35.26 4.51
N VAL A 51 17.61 -35.59 5.48
CA VAL A 51 18.99 -36.03 5.21
C VAL A 51 19.14 -37.56 5.24
N ALA A 52 18.29 -38.28 5.98
CA ALA A 52 18.41 -39.74 6.13
C ALA A 52 18.08 -40.53 4.84
N ARG A 53 17.25 -39.99 3.93
CA ARG A 53 16.91 -40.66 2.67
C ARG A 53 18.02 -40.64 1.61
N ARG A 54 19.10 -39.88 1.82
CA ARG A 54 20.25 -39.86 0.89
C ARG A 54 21.38 -40.81 1.27
N ALA A 55 21.34 -41.42 2.45
CA ALA A 55 22.40 -42.34 2.88
C ALA A 55 22.17 -43.78 2.39
N GLU A 56 20.91 -44.21 2.22
CA GLU A 56 20.60 -45.59 1.82
C GLU A 56 20.64 -45.84 0.30
N GLU A 57 20.48 -44.80 -0.54
CA GLU A 57 20.57 -44.96 -2.01
C GLU A 57 22.01 -45.08 -2.54
N VAL A 58 23.02 -44.85 -1.69
CA VAL A 58 24.44 -44.86 -2.12
C VAL A 58 25.08 -46.26 -1.96
N ALA A 59 24.47 -47.17 -1.19
CA ALA A 59 25.04 -48.49 -0.93
C ALA A 59 24.79 -49.52 -2.06
N ALA A 60 23.95 -49.19 -3.05
CA ALA A 60 23.63 -50.06 -4.19
C ALA A 60 24.16 -49.52 -5.55
N ALA A 61 25.09 -48.56 -5.52
CA ALA A 61 25.81 -48.15 -6.71
C ALA A 61 26.91 -49.18 -7.01
N VAL A 62 26.57 -50.12 -7.88
CA VAL A 62 27.49 -51.03 -8.57
C VAL A 62 28.74 -50.26 -9.01
N LEU A 63 29.90 -50.84 -8.73
CA LEU A 63 31.23 -50.37 -9.13
C LEU A 63 31.37 -50.32 -10.67
N GLU A 64 30.79 -49.30 -11.30
CA GLU A 64 31.24 -48.84 -12.61
C GLU A 64 32.47 -47.96 -12.39
N ALA A 65 33.56 -48.25 -13.12
CA ALA A 65 34.77 -47.46 -13.10
C ALA A 65 34.44 -45.98 -13.39
N PRO A 66 35.10 -45.01 -12.73
CA PRO A 66 34.88 -43.61 -13.04
C PRO A 66 35.09 -43.39 -14.55
N PRO A 67 34.21 -42.65 -15.24
CA PRO A 67 34.39 -42.36 -16.66
C PRO A 67 35.75 -41.70 -16.86
N SER A 68 36.47 -42.09 -17.91
CA SER A 68 37.80 -41.54 -18.20
C SER A 68 37.73 -40.03 -18.41
N ASP A 69 38.71 -39.29 -17.86
CA ASP A 69 38.76 -37.82 -17.89
C ASP A 69 38.68 -37.23 -19.31
N GLU A 70 39.08 -38.01 -20.32
CA GLU A 70 38.99 -37.66 -21.75
C GLU A 70 37.54 -37.44 -22.24
N GLN A 71 36.54 -38.05 -21.58
CA GLN A 71 35.13 -37.89 -21.94
C GLN A 71 34.47 -36.67 -21.27
N LEU A 72 35.11 -36.06 -20.27
CA LEU A 72 34.58 -34.93 -19.52
C LEU A 72 34.87 -33.57 -20.17
N GLU A 73 35.83 -33.50 -21.08
CA GLU A 73 36.26 -32.24 -21.70
C GLU A 73 35.29 -31.70 -22.77
N GLY A 74 34.39 -32.55 -23.30
CA GLY A 74 33.49 -32.19 -24.41
C GLY A 74 32.12 -31.59 -24.03
N THR A 75 31.69 -31.71 -22.77
CA THR A 75 30.31 -31.40 -22.36
C THR A 75 30.19 -30.38 -21.23
N VAL A 76 31.24 -29.63 -20.92
CA VAL A 76 31.13 -28.53 -19.94
C VAL A 76 30.67 -27.28 -20.69
N SER A 77 29.36 -27.05 -20.68
CA SER A 77 28.82 -25.73 -21.02
C SER A 77 29.60 -24.68 -20.23
N LYS A 78 30.31 -23.78 -20.93
CA LYS A 78 31.22 -22.75 -20.39
C LYS A 78 30.60 -21.87 -19.30
N GLU A 79 29.27 -21.87 -19.18
CA GLU A 79 28.53 -21.25 -18.10
C GLU A 79 28.16 -22.29 -17.01
N PRO A 80 28.77 -22.26 -15.82
CA PRO A 80 28.41 -23.15 -14.71
C PRO A 80 26.98 -22.89 -14.17
N ARG A 81 26.30 -21.87 -14.69
CA ARG A 81 24.89 -21.58 -14.45
C ARG A 81 24.27 -21.23 -15.80
N PRO A 82 23.49 -22.13 -16.43
CA PRO A 82 22.81 -21.78 -17.67
C PRO A 82 22.01 -20.51 -17.42
N SER A 83 22.18 -19.51 -18.29
CA SER A 83 21.52 -18.20 -18.24
C SER A 83 20.04 -18.31 -17.87
N ARG A 84 19.75 -18.31 -16.56
CA ARG A 84 18.38 -18.43 -16.05
C ARG A 84 17.65 -17.22 -16.59
N ARG A 85 16.66 -17.43 -17.47
CA ARG A 85 15.78 -16.37 -18.00
C ARG A 85 15.46 -15.40 -16.87
N ILE A 86 15.96 -14.17 -16.98
CA ILE A 86 15.89 -13.18 -15.91
C ILE A 86 14.43 -12.79 -15.76
N LYS A 87 13.73 -13.43 -14.80
CA LYS A 87 12.35 -13.05 -14.50
C LYS A 87 12.30 -11.58 -14.10
N PRO A 88 11.37 -10.76 -14.63
CA PRO A 88 11.24 -9.37 -14.23
C PRO A 88 10.96 -9.25 -12.73
N LYS A 89 11.39 -8.14 -12.10
CA LYS A 89 11.23 -7.95 -10.65
C LYS A 89 9.77 -8.09 -10.20
N ARG A 90 8.79 -7.72 -11.04
CA ARG A 90 7.35 -7.84 -10.77
C ARG A 90 6.88 -9.29 -10.53
N GLU A 91 7.59 -10.30 -11.04
CA GLU A 91 7.28 -11.73 -10.85
C GLU A 91 8.11 -12.39 -9.75
N ARG A 92 9.20 -11.74 -9.32
CA ARG A 92 10.05 -12.24 -8.24
C ARG A 92 9.39 -11.98 -6.90
N ARG A 93 8.93 -13.05 -6.24
CA ARG A 93 8.43 -13.01 -4.86
C ARG A 93 9.46 -12.35 -3.93
N GLY A 94 8.97 -11.56 -2.98
CA GLY A 94 9.81 -10.83 -2.02
C GLY A 94 10.23 -9.43 -2.46
N THR A 95 10.07 -9.07 -3.74
CA THR A 95 10.32 -7.70 -4.20
C THR A 95 9.16 -6.76 -3.91
N LEU A 96 9.43 -5.45 -3.77
CA LEU A 96 8.38 -4.43 -3.64
C LEU A 96 7.45 -4.37 -4.86
N CYS A 97 7.98 -4.61 -6.07
CA CYS A 97 7.18 -4.62 -7.30
C CYS A 97 6.16 -5.76 -7.29
N TYR A 98 6.57 -6.94 -6.82
CA TYR A 98 5.67 -8.07 -6.62
C TYR A 98 4.59 -7.73 -5.59
N ALA A 99 4.96 -7.19 -4.42
CA ALA A 99 3.98 -6.79 -3.40
C ALA A 99 2.98 -5.73 -3.89
N ARG A 100 3.42 -4.79 -4.74
CA ARG A 100 2.53 -3.78 -5.35
C ARG A 100 1.57 -4.41 -6.36
N ARG A 101 2.04 -5.36 -7.18
CA ARG A 101 1.19 -6.13 -8.10
C ARG A 101 0.10 -6.88 -7.35
N GLU A 102 0.49 -7.66 -6.35
CA GLU A 102 -0.45 -8.45 -5.53
C GLU A 102 -1.49 -7.56 -4.85
N LEU A 103 -1.10 -6.38 -4.34
CA LEU A 103 -2.06 -5.43 -3.75
C LEU A 103 -3.03 -4.82 -4.78
N ASN A 104 -2.63 -4.70 -6.05
CA ASN A 104 -3.53 -4.23 -7.10
C ASN A 104 -4.54 -5.35 -7.46
N GLU A 105 -4.08 -6.58 -7.61
CA GLU A 105 -4.92 -7.76 -7.88
C GLU A 105 -5.87 -8.06 -6.71
N GLU A 106 -5.42 -7.90 -5.45
CA GLU A 106 -6.30 -7.93 -4.27
C GLU A 106 -7.38 -6.83 -4.34
N ALA A 107 -7.01 -5.62 -4.77
CA ALA A 107 -7.95 -4.50 -4.85
C ALA A 107 -9.01 -4.72 -5.94
N GLU A 108 -8.64 -5.33 -7.07
CA GLU A 108 -9.56 -5.72 -8.13
C GLU A 108 -10.53 -6.81 -7.67
N ARG A 109 -10.05 -7.85 -7.00
CA ARG A 109 -10.91 -8.91 -6.43
C ARG A 109 -11.90 -8.39 -5.39
N MET A 110 -11.44 -7.48 -4.51
CA MET A 110 -12.27 -6.90 -3.45
C MET A 110 -13.22 -5.80 -3.96
N ARG A 111 -13.10 -5.39 -5.23
CA ARG A 111 -13.87 -4.27 -5.80
C ARG A 111 -15.37 -4.50 -5.67
N ALA A 112 -15.86 -5.69 -6.02
CA ALA A 112 -17.29 -6.00 -5.98
C ALA A 112 -17.92 -5.79 -4.58
N VAL A 113 -17.13 -5.98 -3.51
CA VAL A 113 -17.59 -5.82 -2.13
C VAL A 113 -17.44 -4.38 -1.65
N ILE A 114 -16.34 -3.70 -2.00
CA ILE A 114 -16.04 -2.35 -1.49
C ILE A 114 -16.82 -1.27 -2.25
N GLN A 115 -17.01 -1.43 -3.57
CA GLN A 115 -17.67 -0.46 -4.44
C GLN A 115 -19.09 -0.07 -3.94
N PRO A 116 -20.01 -1.00 -3.65
CA PRO A 116 -21.35 -0.64 -3.18
C PRO A 116 -21.32 0.09 -1.84
N LEU A 117 -20.43 -0.30 -0.91
CA LEU A 117 -20.29 0.35 0.40
C LEU A 117 -19.88 1.83 0.30
N LEU A 118 -19.12 2.19 -0.73
CA LEU A 118 -18.66 3.56 -0.93
C LEU A 118 -19.61 4.39 -1.80
N MET A 119 -20.16 3.80 -2.87
CA MET A 119 -20.97 4.53 -3.84
C MET A 119 -22.43 4.66 -3.42
N GLU A 120 -23.03 3.61 -2.84
CA GLU A 120 -24.45 3.64 -2.46
C GLU A 120 -24.63 4.17 -1.04
N ARG A 121 -23.73 3.78 -0.12
CA ARG A 121 -23.85 4.08 1.30
C ARG A 121 -22.97 5.22 1.79
N HIS A 122 -22.05 5.72 0.96
CA HIS A 122 -21.13 6.81 1.30
C HIS A 122 -20.44 6.66 2.66
N LEU A 123 -19.92 5.45 2.93
CA LEU A 123 -19.27 5.14 4.19
C LEU A 123 -17.85 5.72 4.27
N SER A 124 -17.44 6.07 5.48
CA SER A 124 -16.06 6.41 5.81
C SER A 124 -15.18 5.16 5.84
N ILE A 125 -13.85 5.33 5.73
CA ILE A 125 -12.91 4.20 5.79
C ILE A 125 -13.08 3.37 7.08
N LYS A 126 -13.38 4.01 8.20
CA LYS A 126 -13.57 3.33 9.49
C LYS A 126 -14.81 2.44 9.48
N GLU A 127 -15.91 2.94 8.96
CA GLU A 127 -17.14 2.16 8.82
C GLU A 127 -16.96 1.01 7.81
N VAL A 128 -16.29 1.28 6.67
CA VAL A 128 -15.97 0.23 5.70
C VAL A 128 -15.10 -0.85 6.34
N THR A 129 -14.08 -0.49 7.12
CA THR A 129 -13.27 -1.49 7.85
C THR A 129 -14.10 -2.31 8.83
N PHE A 130 -15.03 -1.68 9.52
CA PHE A 130 -15.90 -2.35 10.47
C PHE A 130 -16.80 -3.39 9.76
N VAL A 131 -17.46 -2.98 8.67
CA VAL A 131 -18.30 -3.86 7.84
C VAL A 131 -17.48 -5.02 7.26
N LEU A 132 -16.31 -4.74 6.68
CA LEU A 132 -15.45 -5.76 6.10
C LEU A 132 -14.91 -6.74 7.15
N ASN A 133 -14.66 -6.31 8.39
CA ASN A 133 -14.25 -7.21 9.45
C ASN A 133 -15.40 -8.08 9.95
N ARG A 134 -16.65 -7.57 9.93
CA ARG A 134 -17.84 -8.36 10.25
C ARG A 134 -18.10 -9.46 9.22
N ILE A 135 -17.81 -9.20 7.94
CA ILE A 135 -17.89 -10.16 6.83
C ILE A 135 -16.51 -10.78 6.55
N GLY A 136 -15.54 -10.64 7.44
CA GLY A 136 -14.14 -10.83 7.08
C GLY A 136 -13.75 -12.28 6.82
N ALA A 137 -14.39 -13.25 7.49
CA ALA A 137 -14.09 -14.67 7.35
C ALA A 137 -14.24 -15.18 5.91
N PRO A 138 -15.38 -14.96 5.21
CA PRO A 138 -15.50 -15.33 3.81
C PRO A 138 -14.55 -14.53 2.92
N LEU A 139 -14.18 -13.29 3.24
CA LEU A 139 -13.33 -12.46 2.37
C LEU A 139 -11.84 -12.85 2.38
N ARG A 140 -11.40 -13.77 3.25
CA ARG A 140 -9.98 -14.14 3.40
C ARG A 140 -9.35 -14.71 2.14
N HIS A 141 -10.11 -15.50 1.37
CA HIS A 141 -9.60 -16.13 0.14
C HIS A 141 -9.31 -15.12 -0.99
N LEU A 142 -9.92 -13.93 -0.94
CA LEU A 142 -9.66 -12.85 -1.89
C LEU A 142 -8.34 -12.12 -1.59
N MET A 143 -7.73 -12.36 -0.42
CA MET A 143 -6.48 -11.74 -0.01
C MET A 143 -5.30 -12.67 -0.35
N TYR A 144 -4.22 -12.11 -0.88
CA TYR A 144 -2.96 -12.81 -1.11
C TYR A 144 -2.28 -13.20 0.22
N LYS A 145 -2.31 -12.30 1.21
CA LYS A 145 -1.77 -12.55 2.55
C LYS A 145 -2.72 -11.99 3.63
N PRO A 146 -3.78 -12.74 4.00
CA PRO A 146 -4.64 -12.35 5.10
C PRO A 146 -3.86 -12.41 6.42
N ARG A 147 -4.19 -11.51 7.35
CA ARG A 147 -3.69 -11.60 8.72
C ARG A 147 -4.31 -12.81 9.41
N GLN A 148 -3.53 -13.53 10.19
CA GLN A 148 -4.06 -14.54 11.10
C GLN A 148 -4.69 -13.81 12.31
N GLY A 149 -5.92 -14.17 12.66
CA GLY A 149 -6.68 -13.53 13.74
C GLY A 149 -7.63 -12.40 13.31
N VAL A 150 -8.08 -11.62 14.30
CA VAL A 150 -8.98 -10.45 14.16
C VAL A 150 -8.22 -9.21 14.66
N PRO A 151 -8.32 -8.05 13.99
CA PRO A 151 -9.06 -7.76 12.77
C PRO A 151 -8.36 -8.26 11.50
N ILE A 152 -9.15 -8.75 10.54
CA ILE A 152 -8.68 -9.26 9.25
C ILE A 152 -8.22 -8.08 8.36
N PHE A 153 -8.99 -6.99 8.39
CA PHE A 153 -8.73 -5.75 7.68
C PHE A 153 -8.36 -4.62 8.66
N THR A 154 -7.28 -3.92 8.34
CA THR A 154 -6.91 -2.67 9.03
C THR A 154 -7.33 -1.46 8.20
N GLU A 155 -7.53 -0.31 8.85
CA GLU A 155 -7.79 0.96 8.17
C GLU A 155 -6.76 1.28 7.10
N HIS A 156 -5.49 1.00 7.40
CA HIS A 156 -4.41 1.19 6.44
C HIS A 156 -4.55 0.30 5.21
N LYS A 157 -4.93 -0.98 5.41
CA LYS A 157 -5.13 -1.90 4.28
C LYS A 157 -6.33 -1.48 3.43
N VAL A 158 -7.46 -1.16 4.05
CA VAL A 158 -8.67 -0.70 3.31
C VAL A 158 -8.38 0.59 2.54
N ARG A 159 -7.76 1.59 3.18
CA ARG A 159 -7.33 2.83 2.50
C ARG A 159 -6.42 2.53 1.31
N ARG A 160 -5.51 1.55 1.42
CA ARG A 160 -4.63 1.12 0.34
C ARG A 160 -5.36 0.43 -0.80
N LEU A 161 -6.41 -0.34 -0.51
CA LEU A 161 -7.27 -0.97 -1.52
C LEU A 161 -8.07 0.11 -2.27
N CYS A 162 -8.73 1.03 -1.56
CA CYS A 162 -9.51 2.11 -2.20
C CYS A 162 -8.66 3.07 -3.05
N ARG A 163 -7.38 3.27 -2.72
CA ARG A 163 -6.46 4.08 -3.54
C ARG A 163 -6.06 3.41 -4.87
N ARG A 164 -6.22 2.09 -4.98
CA ARG A 164 -5.81 1.27 -6.13
C ARG A 164 -7.00 0.86 -6.99
N ALA A 165 -8.07 0.42 -6.36
CA ALA A 165 -9.28 0.00 -7.05
C ALA A 165 -9.92 1.18 -7.79
N LYS A 166 -10.37 0.89 -9.01
CA LYS A 166 -11.07 1.82 -9.89
C LYS A 166 -12.49 1.33 -10.12
N ASN A 167 -13.39 2.26 -10.36
CA ASN A 167 -14.78 2.01 -10.74
C ASN A 167 -14.90 1.66 -12.23
N GLU A 168 -16.11 1.36 -12.66
CA GLU A 168 -16.45 1.09 -14.05
C GLU A 168 -16.15 2.30 -14.93
N ARG A 169 -16.35 3.50 -14.37
CA ARG A 169 -16.01 4.79 -14.98
C ARG A 169 -14.50 5.09 -15.00
N GLY A 170 -13.66 4.23 -14.42
CA GLY A 170 -12.21 4.43 -14.33
C GLY A 170 -11.74 5.32 -13.17
N ASP A 171 -12.65 5.95 -12.42
CA ASP A 171 -12.34 6.74 -11.23
C ASP A 171 -11.86 5.89 -10.05
N ARG A 172 -10.94 6.42 -9.25
CA ARG A 172 -10.43 5.72 -8.05
C ARG A 172 -11.45 5.77 -6.92
N LEU A 173 -11.65 4.63 -6.25
CA LEU A 173 -12.61 4.50 -5.14
C LEU A 173 -12.35 5.47 -3.98
N ILE A 174 -11.09 5.83 -3.71
CA ILE A 174 -10.72 6.77 -2.64
C ILE A 174 -11.39 8.14 -2.78
N ARG A 175 -11.80 8.56 -4.00
CA ARG A 175 -12.47 9.83 -4.23
C ARG A 175 -13.90 9.86 -3.67
N PHE A 176 -14.54 8.69 -3.57
CA PHE A 176 -15.91 8.54 -3.07
C PHE A 176 -15.96 8.27 -1.56
N VAL A 177 -14.81 8.21 -0.90
CA VAL A 177 -14.73 7.96 0.54
C VAL A 177 -15.17 9.21 1.29
N ARG A 178 -16.09 9.01 2.23
CA ARG A 178 -16.51 10.08 3.15
C ARG A 178 -15.37 10.46 4.11
N PRO A 179 -15.12 11.77 4.33
CA PRO A 179 -14.22 12.20 5.39
C PRO A 179 -14.69 11.69 6.77
N PRO A 180 -13.76 11.46 7.71
CA PRO A 180 -14.07 10.77 8.96
C PRO A 180 -14.91 11.60 9.94
N PHE A 181 -15.02 12.92 9.77
CA PHE A 181 -15.46 13.80 10.84
C PHE A 181 -16.97 13.97 10.98
N LEU A 182 -17.81 13.81 9.95
CA LEU A 182 -19.28 13.89 10.10
C LEU A 182 -20.05 13.09 9.02
N PRO A 183 -21.32 12.72 9.27
CA PRO A 183 -22.24 12.21 8.25
C PRO A 183 -22.37 13.20 7.07
N PRO A 184 -22.67 12.73 5.85
CA PRO A 184 -22.97 13.64 4.75
C PRO A 184 -24.23 14.44 5.14
N LEU A 185 -24.14 15.78 5.12
CA LEU A 185 -25.21 16.73 5.51
C LEU A 185 -25.47 16.91 7.01
N ALA A 186 -24.62 16.40 7.91
CA ALA A 186 -24.77 16.75 9.32
C ALA A 186 -24.40 18.22 9.58
N PRO A 187 -25.05 18.89 10.55
CA PRO A 187 -24.67 20.24 10.95
C PRO A 187 -23.20 20.26 11.38
N GLY A 188 -22.42 21.17 10.80
CA GLY A 188 -20.97 21.29 11.02
C GLY A 188 -20.09 20.44 10.10
N ALA A 189 -20.67 19.65 9.19
CA ALA A 189 -19.90 18.91 8.19
C ALA A 189 -19.26 19.89 7.20
N PRO A 190 -18.04 19.60 6.71
CA PRO A 190 -17.43 20.43 5.68
C PRO A 190 -18.32 20.37 4.43
N TYR A 191 -18.63 21.53 3.84
CA TYR A 191 -19.36 21.56 2.58
C TYR A 191 -18.62 20.74 1.51
N PRO A 192 -19.34 19.98 0.66
CA PRO A 192 -18.71 19.26 -0.44
C PRO A 192 -18.02 20.26 -1.38
N PRO A 193 -16.73 20.08 -1.72
CA PRO A 193 -16.01 21.01 -2.58
C PRO A 193 -16.31 20.81 -4.08
N PRO A 194 -16.17 21.87 -4.92
CA PRO A 194 -16.63 23.24 -4.70
C PRO A 194 -18.12 23.32 -5.09
N MET A 195 -18.98 23.70 -4.15
CA MET A 195 -20.25 24.31 -4.52
C MET A 195 -19.89 25.54 -5.37
N LYS A 196 -20.51 25.68 -6.55
CA LYS A 196 -20.51 26.97 -7.27
C LYS A 196 -20.86 28.04 -6.25
N ASP A 197 -20.23 29.21 -6.33
CA ASP A 197 -20.56 30.35 -5.49
C ASP A 197 -22.05 30.68 -5.67
N VAL A 198 -22.90 29.98 -4.90
CA VAL A 198 -24.27 30.37 -4.65
C VAL A 198 -24.08 31.50 -3.65
N TYR A 199 -23.71 32.67 -4.17
CA TYR A 199 -24.07 33.90 -3.51
C TYR A 199 -25.53 33.73 -3.18
N ALA A 200 -25.88 33.78 -1.89
CA ALA A 200 -27.25 34.05 -1.55
C ALA A 200 -27.62 35.25 -2.41
N GLU A 201 -28.59 35.09 -3.31
CA GLU A 201 -29.27 36.20 -3.94
C GLU A 201 -29.96 36.92 -2.78
N VAL A 202 -29.17 37.65 -2.01
CA VAL A 202 -29.65 38.67 -1.11
C VAL A 202 -30.26 39.66 -2.10
N PRO A 203 -31.61 39.78 -2.14
CA PRO A 203 -32.20 40.83 -2.96
C PRO A 203 -31.47 42.11 -2.58
N PRO A 204 -30.96 42.88 -3.56
CA PRO A 204 -30.04 43.96 -3.29
C PRO A 204 -30.61 44.84 -2.18
N LEU A 205 -29.91 44.89 -1.04
CA LEU A 205 -30.22 45.85 0.02
C LEU A 205 -30.12 47.20 -0.64
N GLY A 206 -31.25 47.90 -0.73
CA GLY A 206 -31.37 49.22 -1.35
C GLY A 206 -30.60 50.27 -0.55
N TRP A 207 -29.27 50.20 -0.58
CA TRP A 207 -28.42 51.31 -0.19
C TRP A 207 -28.47 52.34 -1.30
N GLN A 208 -29.49 53.19 -1.19
CA GLN A 208 -29.59 54.44 -1.91
C GLN A 208 -28.32 55.27 -1.62
N GLY A 209 -27.62 55.68 -2.67
CA GLY A 209 -26.60 56.73 -2.57
C GLY A 209 -25.22 56.40 -3.13
N GLY A 210 -25.14 55.89 -4.36
CA GLY A 210 -23.88 55.85 -5.10
C GLY A 210 -24.16 55.77 -6.59
N GLN A 211 -24.12 56.90 -7.29
CA GLN A 211 -24.35 57.00 -8.72
C GLN A 211 -23.40 56.06 -9.47
N PHE A 212 -23.93 54.97 -10.01
CA PHE A 212 -23.24 54.19 -11.03
C PHE A 212 -23.33 54.98 -12.34
N THR A 213 -22.24 55.62 -12.74
CA THR A 213 -22.11 56.15 -14.09
C THR A 213 -21.98 54.98 -15.06
N PRO A 214 -22.92 54.79 -16.00
CA PRO A 214 -22.77 53.76 -17.02
C PRO A 214 -21.57 54.10 -17.89
N MET A 215 -20.60 53.18 -17.97
CA MET A 215 -19.56 53.26 -18.99
C MET A 215 -20.24 53.23 -20.36
N LYS A 216 -19.94 54.28 -21.12
CA LYS A 216 -20.43 54.56 -22.46
C LYS A 216 -20.33 53.35 -23.37
N GLU A 217 -21.38 53.20 -24.17
CA GLU A 217 -21.41 52.51 -25.45
C GLU A 217 -20.07 52.67 -26.17
N ILE A 218 -19.37 51.55 -26.38
CA ILE A 218 -18.38 51.45 -27.45
C ILE A 218 -19.08 50.70 -28.57
N ALA A 219 -19.70 51.51 -29.42
CA ALA A 219 -19.70 51.42 -30.88
C ALA A 219 -19.76 50.01 -31.49
N GLN A 220 -20.92 49.75 -32.10
CA GLN A 220 -21.04 49.32 -33.49
C GLN A 220 -19.71 49.30 -34.27
N ARG A 221 -19.31 48.11 -34.69
CA ARG A 221 -18.61 47.86 -35.95
C ARG A 221 -19.35 46.73 -36.64
N ASP A 222 -20.45 47.12 -37.28
CA ASP A 222 -20.74 46.62 -38.62
C ASP A 222 -19.78 47.36 -39.54
N ASP A 223 -18.90 46.63 -40.20
CA ASP A 223 -18.40 46.93 -41.55
C ASP A 223 -18.15 45.55 -42.18
N GLY A 224 -18.95 45.25 -43.21
CA GLY A 224 -18.94 44.00 -43.93
C GLY A 224 -17.82 43.91 -44.98
N GLU A 225 -18.11 43.11 -46.00
CA GLU A 225 -17.32 42.88 -47.23
C GLU A 225 -16.13 41.91 -47.03
N ASP A 226 -15.88 40.87 -47.84
CA ASP A 226 -16.50 40.36 -49.06
C ASP A 226 -15.98 38.92 -49.33
N GLU A 227 -16.77 38.18 -50.10
CA GLU A 227 -16.42 37.22 -51.15
C GLU A 227 -15.01 36.56 -51.18
N GLN A 228 -14.98 35.22 -51.29
CA GLN A 228 -14.63 34.51 -52.54
C GLN A 228 -14.63 32.97 -52.37
N GLU A 229 -15.35 32.33 -53.31
CA GLU A 229 -15.28 30.97 -53.88
C GLU A 229 -14.68 29.78 -53.10
#